data_AF-A0A843C8B5-F1
#
_entry.id   AF-A0A843C8B5-F1
#
_cell.length_a   1.000
_cell.length_b   1.000
_cell.length_c   1.000
_cell.angle_alpha   90.00
_cell.angle_beta   90.00
_cell.angle_gamma   90.00
#
_symmetry.space_group_name_H-M   'P 1'
#
loop_
_entity.id
_entity.type
_entity.pdbx_description
1 polymer ?
#
loop_
_entity_poly.entity_id
_entity_poly.type
_entity_poly.pdbx_seq_one_letter_code
_entity_poly.pdbx_strand_id
1 'polypeptide(L)' 'MKNIKTTQSICPECLRTLDATIFEKDNKVYIKKQCPKHGSFQELYWSDYDQYMKAEKMRYDG' A
#
# COMPACT_ATOMS: atom_id res chain seq x y z
N MET A 1 2.81 -5.22 -13.64
CA MET A 1 2.44 -5.20 -12.21
C MET A 1 3.62 -5.72 -11.43
N LYS A 2 4.27 -4.88 -10.63
CA LYS A 2 5.42 -5.27 -9.82
C LYS A 2 5.07 -5.15 -8.34
N ASN A 3 5.00 -6.27 -7.63
CA ASN A 3 4.85 -6.24 -6.18
C ASN A 3 6.10 -5.61 -5.56
N ILE A 4 5.90 -4.60 -4.72
CA ILE A 4 6.99 -3.89 -4.04
C ILE A 4 7.21 -4.51 -2.66
N LYS A 5 6.17 -4.47 -1.81
CA LYS A 5 6.22 -4.98 -0.44
C LYS A 5 4.84 -5.28 0.10
N THR A 6 4.77 -6.05 1.17
CA THR A 6 3.58 -6.14 2.02
C THR A 6 3.76 -5.22 3.23
N THR A 7 2.64 -4.68 3.72
CA THR A 7 2.59 -3.85 4.91
C THR A 7 1.27 -4.08 5.62
N GLN A 8 1.15 -3.64 6.85
CA GLN A 8 -0.12 -3.68 7.56
C GLN A 8 -0.83 -2.33 7.39
N SER A 9 -2.12 -2.38 7.04
CA SER A 9 -2.97 -1.20 6.90
C SER A 9 -4.24 -1.39 7.70
N ILE A 10 -4.87 -0.30 8.09
CA ILE A 10 -6.10 -0.33 8.87
C ILE A 10 -7.31 -0.28 7.92
N CYS A 11 -8.30 -1.11 8.19
CA CYS A 11 -9.61 -1.02 7.54
C CYS A 11 -10.28 0.30 7.94
N PRO A 12 -10.74 1.13 6.99
CA PRO A 12 -11.37 2.42 7.31
C PRO A 12 -12.71 2.26 8.06
N GLU A 13 -13.37 1.11 7.92
CA GLU A 13 -14.66 0.85 8.56
C GLU A 13 -14.53 0.02 9.85
N CYS A 14 -13.72 -1.05 9.84
CA CYS A 14 -13.52 -1.89 11.04
C CYS A 14 -12.50 -1.33 12.03
N LEU A 15 -11.60 -0.45 11.60
CA LEU A 15 -10.36 -0.10 12.31
C LEU A 15 -9.46 -1.30 12.67
N ARG A 16 -9.67 -2.45 12.02
CA ARG A 16 -8.85 -3.65 12.19
C ARG A 16 -7.60 -3.56 11.30
N THR A 17 -6.46 -4.00 11.83
CA THR A 17 -5.23 -4.22 11.07
C THR A 17 -5.39 -5.36 10.08
N LEU A 18 -5.11 -5.09 8.81
CA LEU A 18 -5.21 -6.01 7.68
C LEU A 18 -3.88 -6.05 6.95
N ASP A 19 -3.57 -7.19 6.33
CA ASP A 19 -2.50 -7.27 5.37
C ASP A 19 -2.83 -6.48 4.11
N ALA A 20 -1.89 -5.62 3.73
CA ALA A 20 -1.94 -4.81 2.55
C ALA A 20 -0.72 -5.10 1.66
N THR A 21 -0.92 -5.13 0.35
CA THR A 21 0.14 -5.31 -0.64
C THR A 21 0.32 -4.01 -1.41
N ILE A 22 1.54 -3.49 -1.40
CA ILE A 22 1.95 -2.35 -2.20
C ILE A 22 2.56 -2.87 -3.50
N PHE A 23 2.07 -2.36 -4.63
CA PHE A 23 2.53 -2.74 -5.96
C PHE A 23 2.59 -1.54 -6.90
N GLU A 24 3.50 -1.60 -7.87
CA GLU A 24 3.62 -0.63 -8.94
C GLU A 24 2.81 -1.07 -10.17
N LYS A 25 2.13 -0.09 -10.76
CA LYS A 25 1.42 -0.19 -12.02
C LYS A 25 1.43 1.19 -12.71
N ASP A 26 1.89 1.23 -13.96
CA ASP A 26 1.90 2.44 -14.81
C ASP A 26 2.63 3.64 -14.17
N ASN A 27 3.80 3.39 -13.56
CA ASN A 27 4.60 4.38 -12.80
C ASN A 27 3.86 4.96 -11.57
N LYS A 28 2.80 4.29 -11.12
CA LYS A 28 2.05 4.64 -9.92
C LYS A 28 2.13 3.50 -8.92
N VAL A 29 2.13 3.86 -7.65
CA VAL A 29 2.14 2.89 -6.55
C VAL A 29 0.73 2.79 -6.00
N TYR A 30 0.21 1.58 -6.00
CA TYR A 30 -1.09 1.24 -5.45
C TYR A 30 -0.92 0.39 -4.21
N ILE A 31 -1.88 0.50 -3.31
CA ILE A 31 -2.00 -0.38 -2.15
C ILE A 31 -3.34 -1.10 -2.25
N LYS A 32 -3.31 -2.44 -2.13
CA LYS A 32 -4.50 -3.27 -2.01
C LYS A 32 -4.56 -3.89 -0.63
N LYS A 33 -5.74 -3.93 -0.02
CA LYS A 33 -6.01 -4.59 1.26
C LYS A 33 -7.34 -5.32 1.18
N GLN A 34 -7.48 -6.44 1.89
CA GLN A 34 -8.70 -7.22 1.89
C GLN A 34 -9.24 -7.36 3.31
N CYS A 35 -10.42 -6.78 3.54
CA CYS A 35 -11.17 -6.94 4.77
C CYS A 35 -12.16 -8.11 4.61
N PRO A 36 -12.18 -9.11 5.51
CA PRO A 36 -13.15 -10.19 5.43
C PRO A 36 -14.60 -9.73 5.66
N LYS A 37 -14.81 -8.53 6.23
CA LYS A 37 -16.14 -7.97 6.49
C LYS A 37 -16.58 -6.95 5.42
N HIS A 38 -15.67 -6.08 5.01
CA HIS A 38 -15.97 -4.93 4.14
C HIS A 38 -15.44 -5.09 2.70
N GLY A 39 -14.81 -6.22 2.38
CA GLY A 39 -14.32 -6.51 1.03
C GLY A 39 -12.92 -5.97 0.75
N SER A 40 -12.56 -5.91 -0.54
CA SER A 40 -11.26 -5.46 -1.00
C SER A 40 -11.24 -3.96 -1.29
N PHE A 41 -10.23 -3.28 -0.77
CA PHE A 41 -9.94 -1.88 -1.06
C PHE A 41 -8.66 -1.80 -1.89
N GLN A 42 -8.72 -1.04 -2.97
CA GLN A 42 -7.55 -0.70 -3.78
C GLN A 42 -7.54 0.81 -4.01
N GLU A 43 -6.46 1.46 -3.62
CA GLU A 43 -6.32 2.91 -3.69
C GLU A 43 -4.93 3.29 -4.20
N LEU A 44 -4.84 4.48 -4.80
CA LEU A 44 -3.58 5.07 -5.21
C LEU A 44 -2.82 5.49 -3.96
N TYR A 45 -1.64 4.91 -3.74
CA TYR A 45 -0.80 5.22 -2.60
C TYR A 45 0.19 6.36 -2.94
N TRP A 46 0.88 6.26 -4.07
CA TRP A 46 1.76 7.32 -4.61
C TRP A 46 1.57 7.46 -6.11
N SER A 47 1.54 8.70 -6.60
CA SER A 47 1.37 9.03 -8.02
C SER A 47 2.63 8.81 -8.88
N ASP A 48 3.78 8.55 -8.24
CA ASP A 48 5.07 8.38 -8.91
C ASP A 48 5.91 7.31 -8.19
N TYR A 49 6.38 6.31 -8.93
CA TYR A 49 7.15 5.19 -8.38
C TYR A 49 8.55 5.61 -7.91
N ASP A 50 9.23 6.47 -8.65
CA ASP A 50 10.57 6.93 -8.34
C ASP A 50 10.61 7.75 -7.04
N GLN A 51 9.61 8.62 -6.82
CA GLN A 51 9.47 9.36 -5.56
C GLN A 51 9.22 8.42 -4.38
N TYR A 52 8.34 7.45 -4.54
CA TYR A 52 8.10 6.44 -3.51
C TYR A 52 9.39 5.67 -3.16
N MET A 53 10.16 5.22 -4.16
CA MET A 53 11.42 4.51 -3.92
C MET A 53 12.48 5.36 -3.23
N LYS A 54 12.54 6.67 -3.51
CA LYS A 54 13.44 7.61 -2.80
C LYS A 54 13.02 7.78 -1.35
N ALA A 55 11.73 7.98 -1.09
CA ALA A 55 11.19 8.10 0.27
C ALA A 55 11.44 6.81 1.08
N GLU A 56 11.26 5.64 0.47
CA GLU A 56 11.54 4.34 1.10
C GLU A 56 13.01 4.17 1.49
N LYS A 57 13.96 4.65 0.67
CA LYS A 57 15.39 4.63 1.02
C LYS A 57 15.73 5.55 2.19
N MET A 58 14.98 6.63 2.36
CA MET A 58 15.15 7.58 3.47
C MET A 58 14.27 7.23 4.67
N ARG A 59 13.54 6.12 4.61
CA ARG A 59 12.63 5.71 5.68
C ARG A 59 13.45 5.25 6.89
N TYR A 60 13.46 6.08 7.93
CA TYR A 60 13.96 5.71 9.24
C TYR A 60 12.81 5.08 10.03
N ASP A 61 12.88 3.78 10.28
CA ASP A 61 12.04 3.11 11.27
C ASP A 61 12.61 3.51 12.64
N GLY A 62 11.86 4.35 13.36
CA GLY A 62 12.27 4.99 14.62
C GLY A 62 12.56 4.02 15.76
#